data_AF-A0ABD0T7E6-F1
#
_entry.id   AF-A0ABD0T7E6-F1
#
_cell.length_a   1.000
_cell.length_b   1.000
_cell.length_c   1.000
_cell.angle_alpha   90.00
_cell.angle_beta   90.00
_cell.angle_gamma   90.00
#
_symmetry.space_group_name_H-M   'P 1'
#
loop_
_entity.id
_entity.type
_entity.pdbx_description
1 polymer ?
#
loop_
_entity_poly.entity_id
_entity_poly.type
_entity_poly.pdbx_seq_one_letter_code
_entity_poly.pdbx_strand_id
1 'polypeptide(L)'
;MNENRLASEHELLGAIKDLLKKSGHLNKLQAEMRAKVTEVLQERQFSIHAGEKKALIPAPTDEVLLVNELVREYLEWNGYLYTASVMTSEAAMAKDKRTRAELCAEVGVRDDERSSSLPLLSNIVAAYTERIKRKINKSKKDAC
;
A
#
# COMPACT_ATOMS: atom_id res chain seq x y z
N MET A 1 21.75 5.31 46.38
CA MET A 1 22.55 5.40 45.13
C MET A 1 22.06 4.48 44.01
N ASN A 2 21.30 3.41 44.28
CA ASN A 2 20.90 2.44 43.24
C ASN A 2 19.67 2.86 42.38
N GLU A 3 18.71 3.60 42.94
CA GLU A 3 17.50 4.02 42.20
C GLU A 3 17.79 5.03 41.07
N ASN A 4 18.65 6.03 41.29
CA ASN A 4 19.01 6.99 40.24
C ASN A 4 19.70 6.34 39.03
N ARG A 5 20.39 5.22 39.25
CA ARG A 5 21.08 4.49 38.19
C ARG A 5 20.09 3.69 37.34
N LEU A 6 19.11 3.04 37.98
CA LEU A 6 18.01 2.35 37.29
C LEU A 6 17.11 3.32 36.49
N ALA A 7 16.83 4.49 37.06
CA ALA A 7 16.08 5.55 36.37
C ALA A 7 16.82 6.04 35.11
N SER A 8 18.14 6.28 35.23
CA SER A 8 19.01 6.67 34.13
C SER A 8 19.12 5.61 33.02
N GLU A 9 19.23 4.32 33.39
CA GLU A 9 19.29 3.23 32.42
C GLU A 9 17.97 3.08 31.65
N HIS A 10 16.82 3.21 32.33
CA HIS A 10 15.52 3.18 31.69
C HIS A 10 15.29 4.38 30.75
N GLU A 11 15.75 5.57 31.15
CA GLU A 11 15.66 6.78 30.33
C GLU A 11 16.53 6.67 29.06
N LEU A 12 17.73 6.12 29.18
CA LEU A 12 18.60 5.82 28.04
C LEU A 12 17.97 4.79 27.09
N LEU A 13 17.40 3.70 27.63
CA LEU A 13 16.68 2.70 26.83
C LEU A 13 15.47 3.32 26.10
N GLY A 14 14.75 4.22 26.77
CA GLY A 14 13.66 5.00 26.17
C GLY A 14 14.14 5.84 25.00
N ALA A 15 15.22 6.59 25.19
CA ALA A 15 15.81 7.43 24.14
C ALA A 15 16.28 6.62 22.92
N ILE A 16 16.92 5.47 23.14
CA ILE A 16 17.34 4.55 22.07
C ILE A 16 16.12 4.01 21.32
N LYS A 17 15.08 3.59 22.03
CA LYS A 17 13.83 3.10 21.42
C LYS A 17 13.18 4.17 20.56
N ASP A 18 13.14 5.42 21.02
CA ASP A 18 12.55 6.52 20.27
C ASP A 18 13.41 6.93 19.06
N LEU A 19 14.74 6.83 19.15
CA LEU A 19 15.64 6.99 18.00
C LEU A 19 15.40 5.89 16.95
N LEU A 20 15.24 4.63 17.37
CA LEU A 20 14.94 3.51 16.47
C LEU A 20 13.55 3.64 15.82
N LYS A 21 12.56 4.21 16.52
CA LYS A 21 11.27 4.58 15.92
C LYS A 21 11.41 5.69 14.89
N LYS A 22 12.10 6.80 15.24
CA LYS A 22 12.28 7.96 14.36
C LYS A 22 13.06 7.61 13.10
N SER A 23 14.07 6.75 13.21
CA SER A 23 14.83 6.25 12.07
C SER A 23 14.10 5.17 11.25
N GLY A 24 12.91 4.72 11.69
CA GLY A 24 12.09 3.74 10.97
C GLY A 24 12.48 2.27 11.19
N HIS A 25 13.64 1.98 11.79
CA HIS A 25 14.11 0.61 12.04
C HIS A 25 13.16 -0.19 12.93
N LEU A 26 12.60 0.43 13.98
CA LEU A 26 11.67 -0.26 14.86
C LEU A 26 10.35 -0.57 14.15
N ASN A 27 9.86 0.35 13.32
CA ASN A 27 8.63 0.16 12.55
C ASN A 27 8.81 -0.95 11.50
N LYS A 28 9.98 -1.02 10.86
CA LYS A 28 10.34 -2.10 9.94
C LYS A 28 10.30 -3.46 10.64
N LEU A 29 10.97 -3.60 11.78
CA LEU A 29 10.97 -4.85 12.54
C LEU A 29 9.56 -5.25 12.99
N GLN A 30 8.75 -4.29 13.43
CA GLN A 30 7.36 -4.53 13.78
C GLN A 30 6.51 -4.97 12.57
N ALA A 31 6.73 -4.35 11.40
CA ALA A 31 6.04 -4.72 10.17
C ALA A 31 6.43 -6.13 9.71
N GLU A 32 7.72 -6.47 9.73
CA GLU A 32 8.23 -7.81 9.43
C GLU A 32 7.67 -8.86 10.39
N MET A 33 7.65 -8.55 11.69
CA MET A 33 7.04 -9.43 12.70
C MET A 33 5.55 -9.61 12.43
N ARG A 34 4.80 -8.53 12.17
CA ARG A 34 3.37 -8.61 11.84
C ARG A 34 3.12 -9.44 10.60
N ALA A 35 3.90 -9.22 9.53
CA ALA A 35 3.81 -10.00 8.31
C ALA A 35 4.07 -11.49 8.58
N LYS A 36 5.10 -11.83 9.36
CA LYS A 36 5.41 -13.24 9.68
C LYS A 36 4.35 -13.89 10.57
N VAL A 37 3.81 -13.15 11.53
CA VAL A 37 2.69 -13.64 12.36
C VAL A 37 1.45 -13.87 11.50
N THR A 38 1.11 -12.93 10.62
CA THR A 38 0.00 -13.07 9.68
C THR A 38 0.19 -14.27 8.76
N GLU A 39 1.37 -14.46 8.18
CA GLU A 39 1.72 -15.62 7.35
C GLU A 39 1.48 -16.93 8.11
N VAL A 40 2.01 -17.06 9.33
CA VAL A 40 1.83 -18.27 10.17
C VAL A 40 0.36 -18.49 10.55
N LEU A 41 -0.38 -17.42 10.85
CA LEU A 41 -1.81 -17.50 11.14
C LEU A 41 -2.63 -17.89 9.91
N GLN A 42 -2.25 -17.40 8.72
CA GLN A 42 -2.84 -17.78 7.44
C GLN A 42 -2.55 -19.24 7.13
N GLU A 43 -1.30 -19.71 7.21
CA GLU A 43 -0.91 -21.11 7.01
C GLU A 43 -1.67 -22.07 7.95
N ARG A 44 -1.84 -21.68 9.22
CA ARG A 44 -2.67 -22.43 10.18
C ARG A 44 -4.14 -22.37 9.85
N GLN A 45 -4.68 -21.24 9.40
CA GLN A 45 -6.06 -21.18 8.92
C GLN A 45 -6.27 -22.05 7.69
N PHE A 46 -5.33 -22.09 6.74
CA PHE A 46 -5.36 -22.97 5.57
C PHE A 46 -5.32 -24.45 5.98
N SER A 47 -4.54 -24.80 7.02
CA SER A 47 -4.42 -26.18 7.51
C SER A 47 -5.61 -26.63 8.37
N ILE A 48 -6.21 -25.73 9.15
CA ILE A 48 -7.37 -26.04 10.03
C ILE A 48 -8.69 -26.00 9.25
N HIS A 49 -8.74 -25.29 8.11
CA HIS A 49 -9.97 -25.08 7.34
C HIS A 49 -9.93 -25.61 5.90
N ALA A 50 -9.08 -26.60 5.62
CA ALA A 50 -9.05 -27.32 4.35
C ALA A 50 -10.42 -27.92 3.93
N GLY A 51 -11.39 -28.01 4.85
CA GLY A 51 -12.78 -28.38 4.55
C GLY A 51 -13.77 -27.23 4.35
N GLU A 52 -13.66 -26.09 5.06
CA GLU A 52 -14.84 -25.19 5.23
C GLU A 52 -14.59 -23.67 5.27
N LYS A 53 -13.34 -23.14 5.25
CA LYS A 53 -13.10 -21.67 5.20
C LYS A 53 -12.34 -21.14 3.99
N LYS A 54 -12.36 -21.86 2.87
CA LYS A 54 -12.09 -21.24 1.56
C LYS A 54 -13.24 -20.27 1.14
N ALA A 55 -14.33 -20.21 1.90
CA ALA A 55 -15.58 -19.57 1.50
C ALA A 55 -15.73 -18.07 1.83
N LEU A 56 -14.80 -17.38 2.51
CA LEU A 56 -15.05 -15.99 2.96
C LEU A 56 -14.27 -14.88 2.26
N ILE A 57 -13.15 -15.18 1.59
CA ILE A 57 -12.40 -14.18 0.81
C ILE A 57 -12.42 -14.66 -0.64
N PRO A 58 -13.22 -14.05 -1.51
CA PRO A 58 -13.18 -14.33 -2.94
C PRO A 58 -11.75 -14.16 -3.46
N ALA A 59 -11.33 -15.03 -4.38
CA ALA A 59 -10.08 -14.79 -5.10
C ALA A 59 -10.15 -13.38 -5.73
N PRO A 60 -9.10 -12.55 -5.60
CA PRO A 60 -9.14 -11.21 -6.16
C PRO A 60 -9.33 -11.30 -7.67
N THR A 61 -10.26 -10.51 -8.19
CA THR A 61 -10.45 -10.37 -9.63
C THR A 61 -9.29 -9.59 -10.24
N ASP A 62 -9.12 -9.66 -11.56
CA ASP A 62 -8.10 -8.89 -12.28
C ASP A 62 -8.21 -7.39 -12.00
N GLU A 63 -9.44 -6.87 -11.87
CA GLU A 63 -9.71 -5.48 -11.50
C GLU A 63 -9.16 -5.13 -10.11
N VAL A 64 -9.33 -6.02 -9.13
CA VAL A 64 -8.80 -5.82 -7.77
C VAL A 64 -7.28 -5.88 -7.77
N LEU A 65 -6.69 -6.81 -8.53
CA LEU A 65 -5.24 -6.91 -8.68
C LEU A 65 -4.65 -5.66 -9.34
N LEU A 66 -5.30 -5.14 -10.37
CA LEU A 66 -4.91 -3.88 -11.01
C LEU A 66 -4.98 -2.71 -10.02
N VAL A 67 -6.08 -2.57 -9.28
CA VAL A 67 -6.21 -1.52 -8.25
C VAL A 67 -5.11 -1.64 -7.20
N ASN A 68 -4.82 -2.86 -6.75
CA ASN A 68 -3.77 -3.09 -5.77
C ASN A 68 -2.38 -2.70 -6.30
N GLU A 69 -2.03 -3.03 -7.55
CA GLU A 69 -0.77 -2.59 -8.16
C GLU A 69 -0.72 -1.06 -8.36
N LEU A 70 -1.83 -0.41 -8.69
CA LEU A 70 -1.91 1.06 -8.75
C LEU A 70 -1.72 1.71 -7.37
N VAL A 71 -2.28 1.11 -6.31
CA VAL A 71 -2.07 1.56 -4.93
C VAL A 71 -0.63 1.34 -4.50
N ARG A 72 -0.03 0.19 -4.83
CA ARG A 72 1.38 -0.10 -4.57
C ARG A 72 2.29 0.94 -5.23
N GLU A 73 2.08 1.24 -6.51
CA GLU A 73 2.81 2.29 -7.24
C GLU A 73 2.66 3.66 -6.56
N TYR A 74 1.44 4.03 -6.18
CA TYR A 74 1.17 5.30 -5.49
C TYR A 74 1.92 5.38 -4.16
N LEU A 75 1.85 4.34 -3.34
CA LEU A 75 2.51 4.31 -2.03
C LEU A 75 4.03 4.42 -2.19
N GLU A 76 4.60 3.69 -3.14
CA GLU A 76 6.05 3.71 -3.39
C GLU A 76 6.53 5.04 -3.96
N TRP A 77 5.78 5.63 -4.90
CA TRP A 77 6.09 6.94 -5.47
C TRP A 77 6.13 8.02 -4.38
N ASN A 78 5.20 7.98 -3.42
CA ASN A 78 5.15 8.93 -2.29
C ASN A 78 6.13 8.58 -1.14
N GLY A 79 6.92 7.51 -1.26
CA GLY A 79 7.89 7.09 -0.25
C GLY A 79 7.30 6.34 0.95
N TYR A 80 6.06 5.87 0.87
CA TYR A 80 5.38 5.07 1.91
C TYR A 80 5.78 3.59 1.85
N LEU A 81 7.10 3.31 1.81
CA LEU A 81 7.65 2.00 1.51
C LEU A 81 7.24 0.91 2.50
N TYR A 82 7.13 1.25 3.79
CA TYR A 82 6.70 0.30 4.82
C TYR A 82 5.23 -0.09 4.66
N THR A 83 4.38 0.89 4.36
CA THR A 83 2.95 0.65 4.11
C THR A 83 2.76 -0.21 2.87
N ALA A 84 3.51 0.07 1.79
CA ALA A 84 3.49 -0.75 0.58
C ALA A 84 3.88 -2.20 0.86
N SER A 85 4.93 -2.42 1.68
CA SER A 85 5.37 -3.77 2.07
C SER A 85 4.32 -4.54 2.85
N VAL A 86 3.65 -3.89 3.81
CA VAL A 86 2.59 -4.53 4.61
C VAL A 86 1.40 -4.85 3.72
N MET A 87 0.93 -3.90 2.92
CA MET A 87 -0.21 -4.07 2.01
C MET A 87 0.02 -5.18 0.98
N THR A 88 1.22 -5.25 0.38
CA THR A 88 1.59 -6.33 -0.57
C THR A 88 1.48 -7.71 0.10
N SER A 89 1.89 -7.81 1.38
CA SER A 89 1.83 -9.06 2.14
C SER A 89 0.41 -9.42 2.55
N GLU A 90 -0.38 -8.45 3.02
CA GLU A 90 -1.77 -8.65 3.43
C GLU A 90 -2.67 -9.04 2.26
N ALA A 91 -2.48 -8.42 1.09
CA ALA A 91 -3.24 -8.70 -0.11
C ALA A 91 -2.75 -9.95 -0.88
N ALA A 92 -1.74 -10.66 -0.35
CA ALA A 92 -1.09 -11.81 -1.00
C ALA A 92 -0.69 -11.51 -2.46
N MET A 93 -0.18 -10.29 -2.69
CA MET A 93 0.23 -9.83 -4.02
C MET A 93 1.54 -10.48 -4.45
N ALA A 94 1.77 -10.50 -5.77
CA ALA A 94 3.06 -10.92 -6.31
C ALA A 94 4.20 -10.04 -5.78
N LYS A 95 5.32 -10.67 -5.43
CA LYS A 95 6.53 -9.94 -5.02
C LYS A 95 7.06 -9.09 -6.18
N ASP A 96 7.02 -9.66 -7.38
CA ASP A 96 7.37 -8.98 -8.62
C ASP A 96 6.36 -7.87 -8.90
N LYS A 97 6.89 -6.67 -9.13
CA LYS A 97 6.10 -5.47 -9.40
C LYS A 97 5.78 -5.40 -10.87
N ARG A 98 4.56 -4.96 -11.18
CA ARG A 98 4.27 -4.53 -12.55
C ARG A 98 4.98 -3.22 -12.83
N THR A 99 5.57 -3.13 -14.00
CA THR A 99 6.18 -1.89 -14.47
C THR A 99 5.10 -0.85 -14.75
N ARG A 100 5.47 0.42 -14.62
CA ARG A 100 4.56 1.53 -14.92
C ARG A 100 4.04 1.47 -16.36
N ALA A 101 4.86 1.02 -17.31
CA ALA A 101 4.46 0.84 -18.71
C ALA A 101 3.34 -0.21 -18.87
N GLU A 102 3.44 -1.34 -18.16
CA GLU A 102 2.40 -2.38 -18.16
C GLU A 102 1.10 -1.85 -17.55
N LEU A 103 1.18 -1.12 -16.44
CA LEU A 103 0.00 -0.53 -15.79
C LEU A 103 -0.67 0.50 -16.72
N CYS A 104 0.11 1.39 -17.34
CA CYS A 104 -0.37 2.38 -18.30
C CYS A 104 -1.10 1.74 -19.49
N ALA A 105 -0.56 0.64 -20.03
CA ALA A 105 -1.17 -0.11 -21.11
C ALA A 105 -2.54 -0.69 -20.72
N GLU A 106 -2.66 -1.20 -19.48
CA GLU A 106 -3.91 -1.78 -18.99
C GLU A 106 -4.99 -0.73 -18.66
N VAL A 107 -4.61 0.39 -18.05
CA VAL A 107 -5.56 1.46 -17.72
C VAL A 107 -5.92 2.36 -18.92
N GLY A 108 -5.21 2.20 -20.05
CA GLY A 108 -5.42 3.01 -21.25
C GLY A 108 -4.99 4.47 -21.08
N VAL A 109 -3.98 4.74 -20.25
CA VAL A 109 -3.42 6.07 -20.01
C VAL A 109 -2.03 6.14 -20.63
N ARG A 110 -1.73 7.26 -21.29
CA ARG A 110 -0.42 7.48 -21.90
C ARG A 110 0.53 8.09 -20.87
N ASP A 111 1.74 7.55 -20.74
CA ASP A 111 2.80 8.09 -19.88
C ASP A 111 3.68 9.04 -20.72
N ASP A 112 3.32 10.31 -20.76
CA ASP A 112 4.18 11.40 -21.25
C ASP A 112 4.96 12.08 -20.11
N GLU A 113 5.99 12.88 -20.45
CA GLU A 113 6.89 13.54 -19.48
C GLU A 113 6.15 14.29 -18.36
N ARG A 114 4.99 14.87 -18.67
CA ARG A 114 4.18 15.59 -17.68
C ARG A 114 3.47 14.62 -16.75
N SER A 115 2.88 13.56 -17.28
CA SER A 115 2.24 12.52 -16.46
C SER A 115 3.24 11.68 -15.64
N SER A 116 4.49 11.50 -16.09
CA SER A 116 5.50 10.78 -15.31
C SER A 116 5.94 11.52 -14.04
N SER A 117 5.61 12.82 -13.90
CA SER A 117 5.87 13.62 -12.70
C SER A 117 4.91 13.37 -11.53
N LEU A 118 3.94 12.46 -11.70
CA LEU A 118 2.94 12.11 -10.68
C LEU A 118 2.72 10.59 -10.63
N PRO A 119 2.23 10.04 -9.50
CA PRO A 119 1.75 8.67 -9.43
C PRO A 119 0.70 8.40 -10.52
N LEU A 120 0.71 7.18 -11.07
CA LEU A 120 -0.21 6.81 -12.14
C LEU A 120 -1.67 6.90 -11.66
N LEU A 121 -1.93 6.48 -10.43
CA LEU A 121 -3.26 6.59 -9.81
C LEU A 121 -3.77 8.05 -9.80
N SER A 122 -2.89 9.02 -9.50
CA SER A 122 -3.22 10.44 -9.52
C SER A 122 -3.58 10.93 -10.93
N ASN A 123 -2.85 10.48 -11.95
CA ASN A 123 -3.13 10.80 -13.35
C ASN A 123 -4.50 10.26 -13.79
N ILE A 124 -4.84 9.03 -13.41
CA ILE A 124 -6.13 8.41 -13.72
C ILE A 124 -7.28 9.23 -13.10
N VAL A 125 -7.15 9.58 -11.81
CA VAL A 125 -8.16 10.39 -11.10
C VAL A 125 -8.32 11.76 -11.74
N ALA A 126 -7.23 12.43 -12.10
CA ALA A 126 -7.26 13.72 -12.78
C ALA A 126 -7.95 13.62 -14.15
N ALA A 127 -7.59 12.63 -14.97
CA ALA A 127 -8.18 12.41 -16.29
C ALA A 127 -9.68 12.14 -16.21
N TYR A 128 -10.12 11.30 -15.26
CA TYR A 128 -11.52 11.00 -15.03
C TYR A 128 -12.31 12.24 -14.57
N THR A 129 -11.76 12.98 -13.62
CA THR A 129 -12.37 14.20 -13.07
C THR A 129 -12.56 15.27 -14.15
N GLU A 130 -11.54 15.50 -14.99
CA GLU A 130 -11.62 16.46 -16.09
C GLU A 130 -12.64 16.03 -17.16
N ARG A 131 -12.76 14.72 -17.43
CA ARG A 131 -13.78 14.19 -18.34
C ARG A 131 -15.20 14.43 -17.80
N ILE A 132 -15.43 14.23 -16.50
CA ILE A 132 -16.73 14.51 -15.87
C ILE A 132 -17.07 16.00 -15.95
N LYS A 133 -16.13 16.89 -15.57
CA LYS A 133 -16.34 18.34 -15.63
C LYS A 133 -16.73 18.80 -17.03
N ARG A 134 -16.06 18.29 -18.07
CA ARG A 134 -16.41 18.61 -19.47
C ARG A 134 -17.82 18.15 -19.85
N LYS A 135 -18.23 16.95 -19.43
CA LYS A 135 -19.60 16.46 -19.66
C LYS A 135 -20.65 17.35 -19.00
N ILE A 136 -20.44 17.71 -17.74
CA ILE A 136 -21.35 18.59 -16.99
C ILE A 136 -21.46 19.96 -17.67
N ASN A 137 -20.33 20.55 -18.06
CA ASN A 137 -20.30 21.85 -18.73
C ASN A 137 -20.99 21.82 -20.10
N LYS A 138 -20.84 20.71 -20.86
CA LYS A 138 -21.56 20.52 -22.12
C LYS A 138 -23.07 20.46 -21.90
N SER A 139 -23.54 19.64 -20.95
CA SER A 139 -24.97 19.54 -20.63
C SER A 139 -25.59 20.86 -20.18
N LYS A 140 -24.84 21.70 -19.46
CA LYS A 140 -25.29 23.06 -19.09
C LYS A 140 -25.42 24.00 -20.29
N LYS A 141 -24.51 23.88 -21.26
CA LYS A 141 -24.54 24.68 -22.49
C LYS A 141 -25.68 24.26 -23.42
N ASP A 142 -25.98 22.97 -23.50
CA ASP A 142 -27.05 22.43 -24.36
C ASP A 142 -28.46 22.70 -23.78
N ALA A 143 -28.56 23.09 -22.50
CA ALA A 143 -29.82 23.38 -21.81
C ALA A 143 -30.16 24.90 -21.72
N CYS A 144 -29.31 25.76 -22.29
CA CYS A 144 -29.45 27.22 -22.28
C CYS A 144 -29.55 27.75 -23.71
#